data_AF-A0A0H5QK46-F1
#
_entry.id   AF-A0A0H5QK46-F1
#
_cell.length_a   1.000
_cell.length_b   1.000
_cell.length_c   1.000
_cell.angle_alpha   90.00
_cell.angle_beta   90.00
_cell.angle_gamma   90.00
#
_symmetry.space_group_name_H-M   'P 1'
#
loop_
_entity.id
_entity.type
_entity.pdbx_description
1 polymer ?
#
loop_
_entity_poly.entity_id
_entity_poly.type
_entity_poly.pdbx_seq_one_letter_code
_entity_poly.pdbx_strand_id
1 'polypeptide(L)'
;SESCLMSALDLEAVIGFAGDVSEGLILHSDDEHLIYPLGSNVVIKNILHSTQRFLTKNGHDRAVSCLALSHSGKMLATGQVTHMGFPAVVILWDLASGDVVHRLTLHKGKVQAVAFSKDDTYLATLGGEDDNKLVVWSIATGDPVCGAPASNDVALTVKFFNQDEFKLITAGKYNLRVWDFDLANRKIRPTDCRLGSIKRIASVVQIDPLDQFVYVGTGSGDLLRVNIKNHLFQDSGPRKKPLANGIRVVCLVP
;
A
#
# COMPACT_ATOMS: atom_id res chain seq x y z
N SER A 1 13.04 46.60 -21.08
CA SER A 1 11.91 45.69 -21.31
C SER A 1 11.74 44.85 -20.06
N GLU A 2 10.94 45.35 -19.13
CA GLU A 2 10.64 44.67 -17.88
C GLU A 2 9.83 43.41 -18.16
N SER A 3 10.35 42.28 -17.70
CA SER A 3 9.68 41.01 -17.70
C SER A 3 8.46 41.09 -16.77
N CYS A 4 7.27 41.02 -17.36
CA CYS A 4 6.02 40.81 -16.63
C CYS A 4 6.12 39.47 -15.88
N LEU A 5 6.44 39.54 -14.57
CA LEU A 5 6.32 38.42 -13.66
C LEU A 5 4.83 38.11 -13.54
N MET A 6 4.36 37.11 -14.28
CA MET A 6 3.00 36.58 -14.09
C MET A 6 2.89 36.06 -12.66
N SER A 7 2.02 36.66 -11.86
CA SER A 7 1.68 36.17 -10.52
C SER A 7 1.11 34.76 -10.66
N ALA A 8 1.75 33.77 -10.04
CA ALA A 8 1.22 32.42 -9.99
C ALA A 8 -0.13 32.41 -9.24
N LEU A 9 -1.09 31.62 -9.72
CA LEU A 9 -2.34 31.36 -9.00
C LEU A 9 -2.07 30.36 -7.89
N ASP A 10 -2.39 30.72 -6.65
CA ASP A 10 -2.28 29.82 -5.50
C ASP A 10 -3.55 28.98 -5.35
N LEU A 11 -3.38 27.67 -5.16
CA LEU A 11 -4.49 26.75 -4.91
C LEU A 11 -4.94 26.89 -3.45
N GLU A 12 -6.15 27.39 -3.23
CA GLU A 12 -6.70 27.59 -1.88
C GLU A 12 -7.25 26.29 -1.27
N ALA A 13 -8.10 25.56 -2.00
CA ALA A 13 -8.74 24.34 -1.50
C ALA A 13 -9.26 23.47 -2.66
N VAL A 14 -9.45 22.18 -2.37
CA VAL A 14 -10.12 21.25 -3.27
C VAL A 14 -11.28 20.55 -2.57
N ILE A 15 -12.33 20.26 -3.34
CA ILE A 15 -13.48 19.46 -2.93
C ILE A 15 -13.50 18.19 -3.80
N GLY A 16 -13.45 17.02 -3.15
CA GLY A 16 -13.41 15.71 -3.80
C GLY A 16 -12.20 14.87 -3.39
N PHE A 17 -12.30 13.56 -3.59
CA PHE A 17 -11.20 12.59 -3.37
C PHE A 17 -11.36 11.42 -4.34
N ALA A 18 -10.26 10.71 -4.62
CA ALA A 18 -10.29 9.49 -5.43
C ALA A 18 -10.76 8.29 -4.59
N GLY A 19 -11.99 7.83 -4.83
CA GLY A 19 -12.59 6.71 -4.09
C GLY A 19 -12.26 5.31 -4.63
N ASP A 20 -11.51 5.22 -5.72
CA ASP A 20 -11.09 3.98 -6.37
C ASP A 20 -9.73 3.46 -5.88
N VAL A 21 -8.95 4.31 -5.20
CA VAL A 21 -7.70 3.92 -4.54
C VAL A 21 -8.01 3.12 -3.28
N SER A 22 -7.70 1.83 -3.31
CA SER A 22 -7.89 0.92 -2.16
C SER A 22 -7.12 1.44 -0.94
N GLU A 23 -7.78 1.49 0.22
CA GLU A 23 -7.21 2.02 1.48
C GLU A 23 -6.65 3.45 1.34
N GLY A 24 -7.16 4.22 0.37
CA GLY A 24 -6.60 5.52 0.02
C GLY A 24 -7.01 6.69 0.93
N LEU A 25 -7.89 6.45 1.91
CA LEU A 25 -8.30 7.45 2.89
C LEU A 25 -7.68 7.10 4.24
N ILE A 26 -6.70 7.88 4.68
CA ILE A 26 -5.91 7.62 5.88
C ILE A 26 -6.15 8.72 6.91
N LEU A 27 -6.48 8.36 8.14
CA LEU A 27 -6.39 9.26 9.29
C LEU A 27 -4.97 9.18 9.86
N HIS A 28 -4.33 10.34 10.00
CA HIS A 28 -3.00 10.45 10.59
C HIS A 28 -3.05 10.17 12.10
N SER A 29 -1.94 9.74 12.69
CA SER A 29 -1.84 9.35 14.10
C SER A 29 -2.01 10.50 15.11
N ASP A 30 -2.15 11.73 14.64
CA ASP A 30 -2.50 12.89 15.47
C ASP A 30 -4.01 13.11 15.61
N ASP A 31 -4.84 12.33 14.91
CA ASP A 31 -6.31 12.46 14.84
C ASP A 31 -6.82 13.81 14.26
N GLU A 32 -5.94 14.61 13.65
CA GLU A 32 -6.27 15.92 13.11
C GLU A 32 -6.14 16.01 11.59
N HIS A 33 -5.35 15.12 10.98
CA HIS A 33 -5.06 15.17 9.56
C HIS A 33 -5.61 13.97 8.80
N LEU A 34 -6.40 14.25 7.76
CA LEU A 34 -6.88 13.26 6.79
C LEU A 34 -6.02 13.33 5.53
N ILE A 35 -5.47 12.20 5.09
CA ILE A 35 -4.60 12.09 3.93
C ILE A 35 -5.33 11.28 2.86
N TYR A 36 -5.41 11.82 1.64
CA TYR A 36 -6.04 11.13 0.52
C TYR A 36 -5.52 11.59 -0.85
N PRO A 37 -5.53 10.69 -1.86
CA PRO A 37 -5.13 11.03 -3.21
C PRO A 37 -6.24 11.77 -3.95
N LEU A 38 -5.82 12.66 -4.85
CA LEU A 38 -6.69 13.33 -5.80
C LEU A 38 -5.95 13.51 -7.13
N GLY A 39 -6.28 12.66 -8.12
CA GLY A 39 -5.56 12.62 -9.38
C GLY A 39 -4.09 12.26 -9.14
N SER A 40 -3.16 13.10 -9.58
CA SER A 40 -1.72 12.93 -9.38
C SER A 40 -1.19 13.53 -8.08
N ASN A 41 -2.03 14.17 -7.27
CA ASN A 41 -1.63 14.85 -6.04
C ASN A 41 -2.10 14.06 -4.81
N VAL A 42 -1.49 14.36 -3.66
CA VAL A 42 -2.00 13.96 -2.36
C VAL A 42 -2.40 15.18 -1.57
N VAL A 43 -3.59 15.13 -0.98
CA VAL A 43 -4.15 16.16 -0.11
C VAL A 43 -3.98 15.72 1.34
N ILE A 44 -3.56 16.65 2.18
CA ILE A 44 -3.52 16.50 3.62
C ILE A 44 -4.41 17.59 4.20
N LYS A 45 -5.58 17.19 4.69
CA LYS A 45 -6.61 18.08 5.19
C LYS A 45 -6.59 18.06 6.71
N ASN A 46 -6.39 19.23 7.32
CA ASN A 46 -6.66 19.38 8.74
C ASN A 46 -8.18 19.45 8.94
N ILE A 47 -8.76 18.49 9.65
CA ILE A 47 -10.21 18.39 9.81
C ILE A 47 -10.76 19.30 10.90
N LEU A 48 -9.92 19.77 11.83
CA LEU A 48 -10.33 20.67 12.90
C LEU A 48 -10.42 22.12 12.42
N HIS A 49 -9.47 22.54 11.59
CA HIS A 49 -9.35 23.91 11.08
C HIS A 49 -9.79 24.05 9.61
N SER A 50 -10.18 22.95 8.95
CA SER A 50 -10.58 22.90 7.54
C SER A 50 -9.53 23.44 6.55
N THR A 51 -8.25 23.43 6.92
CA THR A 51 -7.15 23.82 6.03
C THR A 51 -6.63 22.63 5.24
N GLN A 52 -5.99 22.91 4.10
CA GLN A 52 -5.42 21.89 3.22
C GLN A 52 -3.97 22.22 2.89
N ARG A 53 -3.15 21.17 2.78
CA ARG A 53 -1.83 21.23 2.15
C ARG A 53 -1.73 20.12 1.12
N PHE A 54 -0.86 20.32 0.13
CA PHE A 54 -0.76 19.44 -1.03
C PHE A 54 0.68 18.96 -1.21
N LEU A 55 0.86 17.65 -1.42
CA LEU A 55 2.14 17.09 -1.81
C LEU A 55 2.25 17.16 -3.34
N THR A 56 2.83 18.25 -3.85
CA THR A 56 2.93 18.52 -5.30
C THR A 56 4.35 18.77 -5.79
N LYS A 57 5.23 19.31 -4.93
CA LYS A 57 6.59 19.71 -5.30
C LYS A 57 7.40 18.47 -5.70
N ASN A 58 7.80 18.41 -6.97
CA ASN A 58 8.41 17.23 -7.55
C ASN A 58 7.58 15.97 -7.24
N GLY A 59 6.25 16.02 -7.40
CA GLY A 59 5.36 14.89 -7.17
C GLY A 59 5.19 13.95 -8.35
N HIS A 60 4.06 13.24 -8.36
CA HIS A 60 3.66 12.35 -9.45
C HIS A 60 3.13 13.16 -10.64
N ASP A 61 3.36 12.65 -11.85
CA ASP A 61 2.87 13.22 -13.11
C ASP A 61 1.66 12.45 -13.68
N ARG A 62 1.23 11.40 -12.99
CA ARG A 62 0.08 10.56 -13.30
C ARG A 62 -0.68 10.22 -12.02
N ALA A 63 -1.86 9.61 -12.18
CA ALA A 63 -2.74 9.31 -11.06
C ALA A 63 -2.06 8.44 -9.99
N VAL A 64 -2.22 8.84 -8.73
CA VAL A 64 -1.80 8.06 -7.57
C VAL A 64 -2.68 6.81 -7.49
N SER A 65 -2.05 5.64 -7.43
CA SER A 65 -2.73 4.34 -7.45
C SER A 65 -2.73 3.63 -6.10
N CYS A 66 -1.87 4.04 -5.18
CA CYS A 66 -1.78 3.51 -3.82
C CYS A 66 -1.00 4.48 -2.92
N LEU A 67 -1.22 4.37 -1.61
CA LEU A 67 -0.48 5.10 -0.59
C LEU A 67 -0.42 4.30 0.72
N ALA A 68 0.59 4.58 1.53
CA ALA A 68 0.71 4.09 2.90
C ALA A 68 1.38 5.14 3.77
N LEU A 69 0.95 5.23 5.02
CA LEU A 69 1.56 6.06 6.06
C LEU A 69 2.48 5.19 6.93
N SER A 70 3.66 5.69 7.25
CA SER A 70 4.58 5.06 8.21
C SER A 70 3.96 4.99 9.61
N HIS A 71 4.35 4.02 10.43
CA HIS A 71 3.82 3.87 11.80
C HIS A 71 4.16 5.07 12.71
N SER A 72 5.29 5.73 12.46
CA SER A 72 5.67 6.97 13.15
C SER A 72 4.86 8.20 12.73
N GLY A 73 4.07 8.12 11.66
CA GLY A 73 3.34 9.25 11.06
C GLY A 73 4.22 10.24 10.28
N LYS A 74 5.54 10.01 10.20
CA LYS A 74 6.46 11.00 9.60
C LYS A 74 6.61 10.89 8.10
N MET A 75 6.42 9.69 7.55
CA MET A 75 6.68 9.39 6.14
C MET A 75 5.41 8.91 5.44
N LEU A 76 5.22 9.33 4.20
CA LEU A 76 4.18 8.82 3.32
C LEU A 76 4.83 8.20 2.08
N ALA A 77 4.44 6.99 1.72
CA ALA A 77 4.79 6.38 0.44
C ALA A 77 3.59 6.45 -0.49
N THR A 78 3.82 6.83 -1.75
CA THR A 78 2.78 6.93 -2.78
C THR A 78 3.27 6.30 -4.07
N GLY A 79 2.40 5.56 -4.76
CA GLY A 79 2.69 4.96 -6.06
C GLY A 79 1.78 5.51 -7.15
N GLN A 80 2.24 5.53 -8.40
CA GLN A 80 1.42 5.95 -9.55
C GLN A 80 1.08 4.81 -10.51
N VAL A 81 0.03 5.05 -11.30
CA VAL A 81 -0.29 4.30 -12.52
C VAL A 81 0.11 5.12 -13.75
N THR A 82 0.67 4.45 -14.74
CA THR A 82 1.16 4.99 -16.01
C THR A 82 0.73 4.03 -17.14
N HIS A 83 1.13 4.31 -18.38
CA HIS A 83 0.85 3.45 -19.51
C HIS A 83 1.58 2.11 -19.38
N MET A 84 0.97 1.06 -19.93
CA MET A 84 1.54 -0.30 -19.93
C MET A 84 2.98 -0.28 -20.45
N GLY A 85 3.89 -0.93 -19.73
CA GLY A 85 5.31 -0.99 -20.05
C GLY A 85 6.16 0.24 -19.69
N PHE A 86 5.55 1.41 -19.37
CA PHE A 86 6.31 2.58 -18.92
C PHE A 86 6.68 2.48 -17.43
N PRO A 87 7.80 3.08 -16.99
CA PRO A 87 8.18 3.06 -15.58
C PRO A 87 7.17 3.77 -14.69
N ALA A 88 6.71 3.07 -13.64
CA ALA A 88 5.86 3.61 -12.59
C ALA A 88 6.74 3.94 -11.37
N VAL A 89 6.60 5.16 -10.84
CA VAL A 89 7.41 5.66 -9.73
C VAL A 89 6.68 5.48 -8.40
N VAL A 90 7.44 5.12 -7.37
CA VAL A 90 7.05 5.29 -5.96
C VAL A 90 7.77 6.51 -5.41
N ILE A 91 7.05 7.39 -4.73
CA ILE A 91 7.62 8.57 -4.07
C ILE A 91 7.49 8.38 -2.56
N LEU A 92 8.58 8.65 -1.85
CA LEU A 92 8.61 8.71 -0.41
C LEU A 92 8.70 10.18 0.02
N TRP A 93 7.77 10.62 0.85
CA TRP A 93 7.60 12.00 1.30
C TRP A 93 7.90 12.13 2.78
N ASP A 94 8.58 13.20 3.16
CA ASP A 94 8.61 13.66 4.54
C ASP A 94 7.38 14.53 4.78
N LEU A 95 6.52 14.14 5.72
CA LEU A 95 5.25 14.81 5.94
C LEU A 95 5.40 16.15 6.66
N ALA A 96 6.48 16.40 7.39
CA ALA A 96 6.68 17.68 8.07
C ALA A 96 7.03 18.80 7.08
N SER A 97 7.99 18.54 6.19
CA SER A 97 8.43 19.49 5.14
C SER A 97 7.54 19.47 3.90
N GLY A 98 6.91 18.33 3.60
CA GLY A 98 6.21 18.10 2.33
C GLY A 98 7.17 17.85 1.15
N ASP A 99 8.47 17.68 1.42
CA ASP A 99 9.47 17.41 0.40
C ASP A 99 9.60 15.91 0.08
N VAL A 100 10.05 15.63 -1.14
CA VAL A 100 10.39 14.27 -1.58
C VAL A 100 11.73 13.85 -0.98
N VAL A 101 11.72 12.73 -0.27
CA VAL A 101 12.93 12.07 0.27
C VAL A 101 13.53 11.14 -0.78
N HIS A 102 12.72 10.27 -1.37
CA HIS A 102 13.18 9.32 -2.39
C HIS A 102 12.20 9.17 -3.56
N ARG A 103 12.75 8.89 -4.74
CA ARG A 103 12.03 8.46 -5.94
C ARG A 103 12.51 7.06 -6.33
N LEU A 104 11.66 6.07 -6.15
CA LEU A 104 11.98 4.66 -6.36
C LEU A 104 11.34 4.21 -7.68
N THR A 105 12.16 3.93 -8.69
CA THR A 105 11.70 3.60 -10.04
C THR A 105 12.13 2.18 -10.40
N LEU A 106 11.17 1.25 -10.43
CA LEU A 106 11.43 -0.15 -10.81
C LEU A 106 10.20 -0.80 -11.45
N HIS A 107 9.02 -0.59 -10.88
CA HIS A 107 7.78 -1.17 -11.39
C HIS A 107 7.42 -0.60 -12.77
N LYS A 108 6.70 -1.40 -13.57
CA LYS A 108 6.21 -1.00 -14.89
C LYS A 108 4.69 -0.95 -14.89
N GLY A 109 4.13 0.02 -15.59
CA GLY A 109 2.68 0.22 -15.74
C GLY A 109 2.01 0.75 -14.48
N LYS A 110 2.11 0.05 -13.35
CA LYS A 110 1.41 0.42 -12.12
C LYS A 110 2.18 0.00 -10.88
N VAL A 111 2.20 0.87 -9.87
CA VAL A 111 2.45 0.47 -8.49
C VAL A 111 1.11 0.04 -7.88
N GLN A 112 0.98 -1.25 -7.59
CA GLN A 112 -0.26 -1.87 -7.14
C GLN A 112 -0.53 -1.62 -5.66
N ALA A 113 0.50 -1.73 -4.82
CA ALA A 113 0.39 -1.51 -3.38
C ALA A 113 1.75 -1.12 -2.78
N VAL A 114 1.71 -0.45 -1.63
CA VAL A 114 2.88 -0.08 -0.83
C VAL A 114 2.58 -0.33 0.64
N ALA A 115 3.59 -0.70 1.43
CA ALA A 115 3.46 -0.90 2.88
C ALA A 115 4.79 -0.65 3.61
N PHE A 116 4.73 -0.03 4.78
CA PHE A 116 5.88 0.15 5.68
C PHE A 116 6.04 -1.05 6.61
N SER A 117 7.29 -1.39 6.95
CA SER A 117 7.59 -2.27 8.06
C SER A 117 7.19 -1.63 9.40
N LYS A 118 7.01 -2.46 10.43
CA LYS A 118 6.55 -2.00 11.75
C LYS A 118 7.44 -0.94 12.39
N ASP A 119 8.74 -1.01 12.11
CA ASP A 119 9.81 -0.15 12.61
C ASP A 119 10.13 1.03 11.66
N ASP A 120 9.42 1.16 10.54
CA ASP A 120 9.66 2.15 9.48
C ASP A 120 11.08 2.10 8.86
N THR A 121 11.78 0.96 8.94
CA THR A 121 13.09 0.77 8.32
C THR A 121 12.99 0.38 6.84
N TYR A 122 11.92 -0.33 6.47
CA TYR A 122 11.72 -0.87 5.13
C TYR A 122 10.40 -0.45 4.51
N LEU A 123 10.40 -0.31 3.19
CA LEU A 123 9.21 -0.12 2.38
C LEU A 123 9.07 -1.29 1.41
N ALA A 124 7.94 -1.99 1.45
CA ALA A 124 7.57 -2.97 0.42
C ALA A 124 6.73 -2.29 -0.66
N THR A 125 7.05 -2.57 -1.91
CA THR A 125 6.32 -2.10 -3.08
C THR A 125 5.96 -3.29 -3.97
N LEU A 126 4.73 -3.26 -4.49
CA LEU A 126 4.18 -4.31 -5.33
C LEU A 126 3.83 -3.74 -6.71
N GLY A 127 4.32 -4.38 -7.77
CA GLY A 127 4.00 -4.02 -9.15
C GLY A 127 2.62 -4.54 -9.58
N GLY A 128 1.99 -3.87 -10.55
CA GLY A 128 0.74 -4.30 -11.18
C GLY A 128 0.89 -5.57 -12.02
N GLU A 129 -0.19 -5.99 -12.68
CA GLU A 129 -0.32 -7.25 -13.43
C GLU A 129 0.83 -7.51 -14.42
N ASP A 130 1.30 -6.47 -15.13
CA ASP A 130 2.40 -6.57 -16.11
C ASP A 130 3.81 -6.72 -15.51
N ASP A 131 4.00 -6.36 -14.24
CA ASP A 131 5.30 -6.45 -13.56
C ASP A 131 5.31 -7.56 -12.49
N ASN A 132 4.27 -7.57 -11.64
CA ASN A 132 3.98 -8.57 -10.61
C ASN A 132 5.20 -8.93 -9.73
N LYS A 133 6.05 -7.95 -9.46
CA LYS A 133 7.20 -8.08 -8.55
C LYS A 133 6.90 -7.45 -7.22
N LEU A 134 7.36 -8.12 -6.17
CA LEU A 134 7.52 -7.56 -4.84
C LEU A 134 8.96 -7.09 -4.70
N VAL A 135 9.16 -5.84 -4.30
CA VAL A 135 10.48 -5.28 -4.00
C VAL A 135 10.44 -4.64 -2.63
N VAL A 136 11.54 -4.79 -1.88
CA VAL A 136 11.70 -4.15 -0.59
C VAL A 136 12.89 -3.20 -0.64
N TRP A 137 12.68 -2.01 -0.11
CA TRP A 137 13.60 -0.88 -0.15
C TRP A 137 14.03 -0.50 1.26
N SER A 138 15.27 -0.04 1.40
CA SER A 138 15.71 0.64 2.62
C SER A 138 15.18 2.07 2.59
N ILE A 139 14.47 2.48 3.63
CA ILE A 139 13.97 3.86 3.75
C ILE A 139 15.12 4.85 3.97
N ALA A 140 16.20 4.42 4.63
CA ALA A 140 17.34 5.28 4.94
C ALA A 140 18.18 5.63 3.70
N THR A 141 18.33 4.70 2.76
CA THR A 141 19.19 4.89 1.58
C THR A 141 18.42 5.08 0.28
N GLY A 142 17.17 4.60 0.21
CA GLY A 142 16.38 4.55 -1.02
C GLY A 142 16.78 3.39 -1.95
N ASP A 143 17.65 2.48 -1.51
CA ASP A 143 18.12 1.37 -2.33
C ASP A 143 17.27 0.10 -2.20
N PRO A 144 17.15 -0.71 -3.26
CA PRO A 144 16.50 -2.00 -3.20
C PRO A 144 17.36 -3.00 -2.39
N VAL A 145 16.74 -3.59 -1.37
CA VAL A 145 17.35 -4.58 -0.48
C VAL A 145 17.24 -5.97 -1.09
N CYS A 146 16.01 -6.37 -1.46
CA CYS A 146 15.68 -7.64 -2.07
C CYS A 146 14.36 -7.55 -2.87
N GLY A 147 14.09 -8.54 -3.71
CA GLY A 147 12.83 -8.65 -4.43
C GLY A 147 12.65 -10.00 -5.09
N ALA A 148 11.40 -10.32 -5.44
CA ALA A 148 11.03 -11.58 -6.10
C ALA A 148 9.71 -11.40 -6.89
N PRO A 149 9.42 -12.27 -7.87
CA PRO A 149 8.08 -12.35 -8.46
C PRO A 149 7.04 -12.66 -7.37
N ALA A 150 6.04 -11.80 -7.22
CA ALA A 150 5.07 -11.88 -6.12
C ALA A 150 4.14 -13.08 -6.25
N SER A 151 3.71 -13.42 -7.46
CA SER A 151 2.85 -14.59 -7.72
C SER A 151 3.02 -15.12 -9.15
N ASN A 152 2.39 -16.25 -9.46
CA ASN A 152 2.26 -16.73 -10.84
C ASN A 152 1.02 -16.15 -11.56
N ASP A 153 0.13 -15.51 -10.80
CA ASP A 153 -1.08 -14.83 -11.27
C ASP A 153 -0.90 -13.32 -10.98
N VAL A 154 -1.82 -12.65 -10.30
CA VAL A 154 -1.69 -11.24 -9.88
C VAL A 154 -1.72 -11.15 -8.36
N ALA A 155 -0.76 -10.44 -7.77
CA ALA A 155 -0.85 -9.98 -6.39
C ALA A 155 -1.45 -8.57 -6.35
N LEU A 156 -2.39 -8.33 -5.43
CA LEU A 156 -3.19 -7.09 -5.37
C LEU A 156 -2.89 -6.23 -4.13
N THR A 157 -2.38 -6.83 -3.06
CA THR A 157 -2.10 -6.14 -1.79
C THR A 157 -0.84 -6.71 -1.13
N VAL A 158 -0.22 -5.89 -0.30
CA VAL A 158 0.93 -6.23 0.55
C VAL A 158 0.74 -5.59 1.93
N LYS A 159 1.07 -6.32 3.01
CA LYS A 159 1.10 -5.81 4.39
C LYS A 159 2.27 -6.41 5.14
N PHE A 160 2.99 -5.61 5.91
CA PHE A 160 3.95 -6.12 6.89
C PHE A 160 3.24 -6.69 8.11
N PHE A 161 3.95 -7.58 8.79
CA PHE A 161 3.56 -8.07 10.11
C PHE A 161 3.66 -6.94 11.15
N ASN A 162 2.92 -7.08 12.24
CA ASN A 162 2.79 -6.08 13.29
C ASN A 162 3.84 -6.24 14.42
N GLN A 163 4.48 -7.41 14.52
CA GLN A 163 5.50 -7.74 15.53
C GLN A 163 6.84 -8.15 14.92
N ASP A 164 6.88 -8.46 13.62
CA ASP A 164 8.08 -8.92 12.91
C ASP A 164 8.35 -8.06 11.66
N GLU A 165 9.36 -7.20 11.72
CA GLU A 165 9.75 -6.31 10.61
C GLU A 165 10.33 -7.05 9.39
N PHE A 166 10.67 -8.33 9.56
CA PHE A 166 11.24 -9.22 8.54
C PHE A 166 10.23 -10.21 7.99
N LYS A 167 8.92 -9.90 8.14
CA LYS A 167 7.85 -10.66 7.50
C LYS A 167 6.79 -9.76 6.89
N LEU A 168 6.25 -10.20 5.76
CA LEU A 168 5.12 -9.57 5.11
C LEU A 168 4.20 -10.61 4.46
N ILE A 169 2.98 -10.19 4.12
CA ILE A 169 2.01 -10.98 3.38
C ILE A 169 1.71 -10.28 2.06
N THR A 170 1.65 -11.04 0.97
CA THR A 170 1.01 -10.61 -0.28
C THR A 170 -0.21 -11.47 -0.56
N ALA A 171 -1.25 -10.87 -1.15
CA ALA A 171 -2.42 -11.61 -1.57
C ALA A 171 -2.99 -11.07 -2.88
N GLY A 172 -3.67 -11.93 -3.64
CA GLY A 172 -4.33 -11.53 -4.88
C GLY A 172 -5.15 -12.63 -5.51
N LYS A 173 -5.07 -12.76 -6.83
CA LYS A 173 -5.80 -13.77 -7.59
C LYS A 173 -5.23 -15.17 -7.30
N TYR A 174 -6.00 -15.96 -6.55
CA TYR A 174 -5.70 -17.36 -6.21
C TYR A 174 -4.40 -17.58 -5.43
N ASN A 175 -3.85 -16.53 -4.81
CA ASN A 175 -2.61 -16.61 -4.04
C ASN A 175 -2.73 -15.81 -2.73
N LEU A 176 -2.08 -16.36 -1.70
CA LEU A 176 -1.83 -15.74 -0.40
C LEU A 176 -0.48 -16.29 0.07
N ARG A 177 0.51 -15.41 0.25
CA ARG A 177 1.89 -15.78 0.56
C ARG A 177 2.38 -15.01 1.77
N VAL A 178 3.00 -15.73 2.70
CA VAL A 178 3.87 -15.16 3.73
C VAL A 178 5.28 -15.11 3.17
N TRP A 179 5.99 -14.02 3.43
CA TRP A 179 7.35 -13.78 2.94
C TRP A 179 8.29 -13.54 4.10
N ASP A 180 9.38 -14.30 4.13
CA ASP A 180 10.46 -14.14 5.11
C ASP A 180 11.67 -13.48 4.46
N PHE A 181 12.25 -12.50 5.13
CA PHE A 181 13.44 -11.82 4.66
C PHE A 181 14.70 -12.61 5.01
N ASP A 182 15.58 -12.75 4.03
CA ASP A 182 16.90 -13.33 4.15
C ASP A 182 17.91 -12.27 3.75
N LEU A 183 18.09 -11.28 4.64
CA LEU A 183 18.92 -10.09 4.38
C LEU A 183 20.39 -10.46 4.12
N ALA A 184 20.91 -11.46 4.83
CA ALA A 184 22.27 -11.95 4.64
C ALA A 184 22.53 -12.40 3.21
N ASN A 185 21.50 -12.99 2.56
CA ASN A 185 21.58 -13.43 1.17
C ASN A 185 20.89 -12.48 0.19
N ARG A 186 20.39 -11.32 0.66
CA ARG A 186 19.57 -10.35 -0.12
C ARG A 186 18.39 -11.00 -0.84
N LYS A 187 17.72 -11.95 -0.18
CA LYS A 187 16.58 -12.69 -0.72
C LYS A 187 15.33 -12.44 0.11
N ILE A 188 14.19 -12.69 -0.50
CA ILE A 188 12.90 -12.80 0.18
C ILE A 188 12.27 -14.14 -0.23
N ARG A 189 11.81 -14.91 0.74
CA ARG A 189 11.41 -16.31 0.56
C ARG A 189 9.90 -16.44 0.76
N PRO A 190 9.15 -16.87 -0.28
CA PRO A 190 7.71 -17.07 -0.15
C PRO A 190 7.38 -18.42 0.49
N THR A 191 6.34 -18.43 1.30
CA THR A 191 5.59 -19.64 1.68
C THR A 191 4.11 -19.45 1.37
N ASP A 192 3.57 -20.32 0.52
CA ASP A 192 2.14 -20.28 0.15
C ASP A 192 1.24 -20.73 1.31
N CYS A 193 0.19 -19.95 1.57
CA CYS A 193 -0.88 -20.34 2.48
C CYS A 193 -1.77 -21.41 1.86
N ARG A 194 -2.05 -22.46 2.63
CA ARG A 194 -2.84 -23.62 2.20
C ARG A 194 -4.32 -23.34 2.45
N LEU A 195 -5.03 -22.99 1.38
CA LEU A 195 -6.47 -22.72 1.37
C LEU A 195 -7.32 -23.93 0.93
N GLY A 196 -6.70 -25.08 0.68
CA GLY A 196 -7.39 -26.28 0.16
C GLY A 196 -7.97 -26.04 -1.23
N SER A 197 -9.26 -26.33 -1.42
CA SER A 197 -9.98 -26.12 -2.69
C SER A 197 -10.48 -24.68 -2.90
N ILE A 198 -10.30 -23.80 -1.91
CA ILE A 198 -10.79 -22.41 -1.95
C ILE A 198 -9.96 -21.62 -2.97
N LYS A 199 -10.61 -21.23 -4.08
CA LYS A 199 -10.06 -20.30 -5.06
C LYS A 199 -10.81 -18.98 -5.00
N ARG A 200 -10.13 -17.94 -4.54
CA ARG A 200 -10.68 -16.60 -4.32
C ARG A 200 -9.72 -15.54 -4.86
N ILE A 201 -10.28 -14.40 -5.26
CA ILE A 201 -9.49 -13.18 -5.48
C ILE A 201 -9.44 -12.48 -4.13
N ALA A 202 -8.27 -12.46 -3.50
CA ALA A 202 -8.03 -11.72 -2.27
C ALA A 202 -7.82 -10.24 -2.62
N SER A 203 -8.76 -9.39 -2.22
CA SER A 203 -8.75 -7.95 -2.53
C SER A 203 -8.05 -7.13 -1.46
N VAL A 204 -8.14 -7.54 -0.20
CA VAL A 204 -7.57 -6.84 0.96
C VAL A 204 -7.15 -7.86 2.02
N VAL A 205 -6.10 -7.54 2.76
CA VAL A 205 -5.64 -8.34 3.90
C VAL A 205 -5.45 -7.47 5.12
N GLN A 206 -5.79 -8.00 6.28
CA GLN A 206 -5.55 -7.38 7.58
C GLN A 206 -4.94 -8.42 8.52
N ILE A 207 -3.78 -8.10 9.09
CA ILE A 207 -3.07 -8.95 10.05
C ILE A 207 -3.48 -8.51 11.45
N ASP A 208 -3.72 -9.46 12.35
CA ASP A 208 -4.03 -9.12 13.75
C ASP A 208 -2.81 -8.57 14.49
N PRO A 209 -3.01 -7.79 15.56
CA PRO A 209 -1.90 -7.13 16.27
C PRO A 209 -0.82 -8.08 16.81
N LEU A 210 -1.12 -9.37 16.98
CA LEU A 210 -0.20 -10.38 17.51
C LEU A 210 0.38 -11.31 16.43
N ASP A 211 0.14 -11.04 15.14
CA ASP A 211 0.58 -11.85 13.99
C ASP A 211 0.20 -13.34 14.08
N GLN A 212 -0.95 -13.65 14.67
CA GLN A 212 -1.47 -15.01 14.80
C GLN A 212 -2.31 -15.43 13.59
N PHE A 213 -3.07 -14.49 13.05
CA PHE A 213 -4.04 -14.67 11.99
C PHE A 213 -4.00 -13.53 10.98
N VAL A 214 -4.19 -13.88 9.72
CA VAL A 214 -4.52 -12.94 8.66
C VAL A 214 -5.97 -13.11 8.25
N TYR A 215 -6.68 -11.98 8.14
CA TYR A 215 -8.03 -11.87 7.65
C TYR A 215 -8.00 -11.39 6.20
N VAL A 216 -8.60 -12.16 5.30
CA VAL A 216 -8.54 -11.93 3.86
C VAL A 216 -9.94 -11.64 3.35
N GLY A 217 -10.17 -10.39 2.93
CA GLY A 217 -11.38 -10.01 2.23
C GLY A 217 -11.32 -10.50 0.79
N THR A 218 -12.38 -11.17 0.31
CA THR A 218 -12.40 -11.71 -1.05
C THR A 218 -13.34 -10.94 -1.98
N GLY A 219 -13.11 -11.08 -3.28
CA GLY A 219 -14.00 -10.61 -4.33
C GLY A 219 -15.39 -11.27 -4.35
N SER A 220 -15.58 -12.42 -3.70
CA SER A 220 -16.88 -13.09 -3.58
C SER A 220 -17.70 -12.67 -2.36
N GLY A 221 -17.17 -11.76 -1.52
CA GLY A 221 -17.89 -11.22 -0.37
C GLY A 221 -17.76 -12.05 0.90
N ASP A 222 -16.84 -13.01 0.96
CA ASP A 222 -16.46 -13.76 2.15
C ASP A 222 -15.11 -13.26 2.73
N LEU A 223 -14.98 -13.36 4.05
CA LEU A 223 -13.77 -13.11 4.82
C LEU A 223 -13.16 -14.45 5.20
N LEU A 224 -11.92 -14.70 4.82
CA LEU A 224 -11.19 -15.90 5.24
C LEU A 224 -10.29 -15.56 6.42
N ARG A 225 -10.18 -16.45 7.41
CA ARG A 225 -9.18 -16.37 8.46
C ARG A 225 -8.16 -17.48 8.28
N VAL A 226 -6.89 -17.11 8.21
CA VAL A 226 -5.78 -18.03 8.00
C VAL A 226 -4.81 -17.89 9.16
N ASN A 227 -4.39 -19.00 9.75
CA ASN A 227 -3.37 -19.00 10.80
C ASN A 227 -2.00 -18.78 10.17
N ILE A 228 -1.30 -17.77 10.65
CA ILE A 228 -0.01 -17.35 10.09
C ILE A 228 1.09 -18.33 10.49
N LYS A 229 1.09 -18.88 11.70
CA LYS A 229 2.17 -19.77 12.16
C LYS A 229 2.30 -21.05 11.33
N ASN A 230 1.18 -21.63 10.90
CA ASN A 230 1.17 -22.90 10.16
C ASN A 230 0.71 -22.77 8.70
N HIS A 231 0.41 -21.54 8.27
CA HIS A 231 -0.07 -21.18 6.94
C HIS A 231 -1.34 -21.95 6.54
N LEU A 232 -2.24 -22.25 7.48
CA LEU A 232 -3.48 -23.02 7.24
C LEU A 232 -4.73 -22.17 7.38
N PHE A 233 -5.62 -22.28 6.39
CA PHE A 233 -6.99 -21.82 6.50
C PHE A 233 -7.68 -22.40 7.74
N GLN A 234 -8.42 -21.56 8.47
CA GLN A 234 -9.11 -21.92 9.71
C GLN A 234 -10.62 -21.95 9.49
N ASP A 235 -11.19 -20.79 9.14
CA ASP A 235 -12.62 -20.62 8.92
C ASP A 235 -12.89 -19.41 8.03
N SER A 236 -14.16 -19.24 7.65
CA SER A 236 -14.61 -18.09 6.88
C SER A 236 -15.96 -17.56 7.39
N GLY A 237 -16.25 -16.32 7.04
CA GLY A 237 -17.52 -15.68 7.31
C GLY A 237 -17.94 -14.75 6.17
N PRO A 238 -19.19 -14.22 6.18
CA PRO A 238 -20.27 -14.55 7.11
C PRO A 238 -20.84 -15.96 6.88
N ARG A 239 -21.23 -16.65 7.97
CA ARG A 239 -21.62 -18.08 7.96
C ARG A 239 -22.84 -18.43 7.08
N LYS A 240 -23.77 -17.50 6.88
CA LYS A 240 -25.03 -17.75 6.15
C LYS A 240 -24.85 -17.65 4.64
N LYS A 241 -24.37 -16.50 4.18
CA LYS A 241 -24.16 -16.18 2.78
C LYS A 241 -23.09 -15.08 2.68
N PRO A 242 -22.21 -15.11 1.68
CA PRO A 242 -21.32 -14.01 1.39
C PRO A 242 -22.08 -12.69 1.19
N LEU A 243 -21.37 -11.57 1.38
CA LEU A 243 -21.88 -10.25 1.05
C LEU A 243 -22.20 -10.15 -0.45
N ALA A 244 -23.13 -9.26 -0.81
CA ALA A 244 -23.57 -9.11 -2.20
C ALA A 244 -22.44 -8.68 -3.15
N ASN A 245 -21.43 -7.99 -2.62
CA ASN A 245 -20.25 -7.54 -3.35
C ASN A 245 -18.97 -8.01 -2.64
N GLY A 246 -17.86 -8.01 -3.38
CA GLY A 246 -16.54 -8.30 -2.83
C GLY A 246 -16.16 -7.35 -1.69
N ILE A 247 -15.46 -7.89 -0.68
CA ILE A 247 -14.96 -7.12 0.46
C ILE A 247 -13.84 -6.20 -0.02
N ARG A 248 -13.98 -4.89 0.21
CA ARG A 248 -13.00 -3.87 -0.22
C ARG A 248 -12.12 -3.33 0.90
N VAL A 249 -12.58 -3.45 2.15
CA VAL A 249 -11.83 -3.01 3.33
C VAL A 249 -12.09 -3.98 4.48
N VAL A 250 -11.07 -4.21 5.29
CA VAL A 250 -11.14 -4.96 6.54
C VAL A 250 -10.38 -4.16 7.58
N CYS A 251 -11.01 -3.90 8.73
CA CYS A 251 -10.39 -3.21 9.85
C CYS A 251 -10.69 -4.03 11.11
N LEU A 252 -9.68 -4.20 11.97
CA LEU A 252 -9.85 -4.83 13.28
C LEU A 252 -10.11 -3.72 14.30
N VAL A 253 -11.18 -3.88 15.06
CA VAL A 253 -11.52 -3.01 16.18
C VAL A 253 -10.95 -3.60 17.48
N PRO A 254 -10.43 -2.76 18.40
CA PRO A 254 -9.96 -3.18 19.72
C PRO A 254 -10.99 -3.95 20.55
#